data_AF-C0XHD3-F1
#
_entry.id   AF-C0XHD3-F1
#
_cell.length_a   1.000
_cell.length_b   1.000
_cell.length_c   1.000
_cell.angle_alpha   90.00
_cell.angle_beta   90.00
_cell.angle_gamma   90.00
#
_symmetry.space_group_name_H-M   'P 1'
#
loop_
_entity.id
_entity.type
_entity.pdbx_description
1 polymer ?
#
loop_
_entity_poly.entity_id
_entity_poly.type
_entity_poly.pdbx_seq_one_letter_code
_entity_poly.pdbx_strand_id
1 'polypeptide(L)' 'MQVETEVHDLPKTHQTVGLDMGVADLAIASNGVKYGAFKAKWFEKQATRWQAKFSRRKHQATVEMR' A
#
# COMPACT_ATOMS: atom_id res chain seq x y z
N MET A 1 -17.97 7.55 -7.32
CA MET A 1 -17.80 8.78 -8.12
C MET A 1 -16.32 9.00 -8.32
N GLN A 2 -15.88 9.23 -9.55
CA GLN A 2 -14.53 9.69 -9.82
C GLN A 2 -14.52 11.21 -9.68
N VAL A 3 -13.49 11.76 -9.04
CA VAL A 3 -13.24 13.20 -8.93
C VAL A 3 -11.97 13.47 -9.74
N GLU A 4 -12.06 14.41 -10.68
CA GLU A 4 -10.90 14.96 -11.35
C GLU A 4 -10.35 16.10 -10.51
N THR A 5 -9.02 16.20 -10.44
CA THR A 5 -8.33 17.32 -9.81
C THR A 5 -7.31 17.86 -10.79
N GLU A 6 -7.17 19.19 -10.80
CA GLU A 6 -6.03 19.81 -11.45
C GLU A 6 -4.76 19.41 -10.70
N VAL A 7 -3.72 19.01 -11.44
CA VAL A 7 -2.39 18.71 -10.88
C VAL A 7 -1.51 19.91 -11.17
N HIS A 8 -1.05 20.58 -10.11
CA HIS A 8 -0.15 21.71 -10.22
C HIS A 8 1.30 21.25 -10.13
N ASP A 9 2.13 21.76 -11.02
CA ASP A 9 3.57 21.52 -10.96
C ASP A 9 4.17 22.17 -9.71
N LEU A 10 5.04 21.42 -9.04
CA LEU A 10 5.89 21.95 -7.99
C LEU A 10 7.09 22.68 -8.61
N PRO A 11 7.58 23.77 -7.99
CA PRO A 11 8.80 24.44 -8.43
C PRO A 11 9.96 23.44 -8.56
N LYS A 12 10.68 23.50 -9.68
CA LYS A 12 11.84 22.62 -9.91
C LYS A 12 12.96 22.99 -8.94
N THR A 13 13.58 21.98 -8.35
CA THR A 13 14.69 22.15 -7.41
C THR A 13 16.06 22.22 -8.11
N HIS A 14 16.12 21.94 -9.43
CA HIS A 14 17.34 21.75 -10.22
C HIS A 14 18.32 20.70 -9.66
N GLN A 15 17.86 19.86 -8.72
CA GLN A 15 18.65 18.78 -8.17
C GLN A 15 18.38 17.50 -8.94
N THR A 16 19.45 16.78 -9.26
CA THR A 16 19.35 15.40 -9.75
C THR A 16 19.46 14.48 -8.54
N VAL A 17 18.38 13.78 -8.22
CA VAL A 17 18.33 12.83 -7.10
C VAL A 17 18.01 11.45 -7.64
N GLY A 18 18.89 10.48 -7.37
CA GLY A 18 18.61 9.07 -7.63
C GLY A 18 17.82 8.46 -6.49
N LEU A 19 16.91 7.54 -6.79
CA LEU A 19 16.18 6.73 -5.80
C LEU A 19 16.50 5.27 -6.06
N ASP A 20 17.12 4.60 -5.10
CA ASP A 20 17.33 3.16 -5.10
C ASP A 20 16.27 2.49 -4.24
N MET A 21 15.49 1.55 -4.80
CA MET A 21 14.37 0.91 -4.09
C MET A 21 14.75 -0.48 -3.57
N GLY A 22 14.33 -0.80 -2.35
CA GLY A 22 14.70 -2.05 -1.70
C GLY A 22 13.61 -2.68 -0.82
N VAL A 23 13.96 -3.82 -0.23
CA VAL A 23 13.08 -4.58 0.67
C VAL A 23 13.25 -4.14 2.13
N ALA A 24 14.48 -3.81 2.55
CA ALA A 24 14.78 -3.35 3.90
C ALA A 24 14.33 -1.88 4.11
N ASP A 25 14.60 -1.05 3.12
CA ASP A 25 14.18 0.34 3.02
C ASP A 25 13.41 0.47 1.70
N LEU A 26 12.24 1.13 1.73
CA LEU A 26 11.40 1.32 0.53
C LEU A 26 12.19 2.04 -0.57
N ALA A 27 12.91 3.10 -0.18
CA ALA A 27 13.77 3.86 -1.06
C ALA A 27 14.93 4.48 -0.29
N ILE A 28 16.08 4.62 -0.95
CA ILE A 28 17.23 5.38 -0.48
C ILE A 28 17.55 6.41 -1.55
N ALA A 29 17.56 7.68 -1.17
CA ALA A 29 17.92 8.76 -2.07
C ALA A 29 19.44 8.92 -2.16
N SER A 30 19.93 9.42 -3.31
CA SER A 30 21.37 9.64 -3.54
C SER A 30 22.02 10.63 -2.57
N ASN A 31 21.23 11.41 -1.84
CA ASN A 31 21.68 12.28 -0.73
C ASN A 31 21.76 11.55 0.63
N GLY A 32 21.57 10.23 0.66
CA GLY A 32 21.64 9.39 1.86
C GLY A 32 20.34 9.31 2.68
N VAL A 33 19.29 10.03 2.30
CA VAL A 33 17.99 9.96 3.00
C VAL A 33 17.36 8.57 2.76
N LYS A 34 16.98 7.90 3.85
CA LYS A 34 16.34 6.58 3.82
C LYS A 34 14.86 6.68 4.13
N TYR A 35 14.04 6.03 3.30
CA TYR A 35 12.61 5.89 3.49
C TYR A 35 12.32 4.46 3.94
N GLY A 36 11.85 4.31 5.18
CA GLY A 36 11.58 3.00 5.77
C GLY A 36 10.55 2.20 4.98
N ALA A 37 10.73 0.87 4.94
CA ALA A 37 9.81 -0.02 4.27
C ALA A 37 8.41 0.00 4.93
N PHE A 38 7.38 -0.13 4.10
CA PHE A 38 6.00 -0.30 4.56
C PHE A 38 5.89 -1.59 5.39
N LYS A 39 5.20 -1.55 6.52
CA LYS A 39 4.94 -2.74 7.36
C LYS A 39 3.85 -3.64 6.75
N ALA A 40 4.07 -4.12 5.52
CA ALA A 40 3.12 -4.90 4.72
C ALA A 40 2.55 -6.10 5.48
N LYS A 41 3.43 -6.82 6.21
CA LYS A 41 3.05 -8.02 6.96
C LYS A 41 1.92 -7.80 7.97
N TRP A 42 1.81 -6.62 8.58
CA TRP A 42 0.72 -6.35 9.53
C TRP A 42 -0.62 -6.25 8.79
N PHE A 43 -0.65 -5.48 7.70
CA PHE A 43 -1.84 -5.30 6.87
C PHE A 43 -2.25 -6.60 6.18
N GLU A 44 -1.30 -7.38 5.66
CA GLU A 44 -1.54 -8.70 5.07
C GLU A 44 -2.21 -9.67 6.05
N LYS A 45 -1.76 -9.68 7.31
CA LYS A 45 -2.38 -10.50 8.37
C LYS A 45 -3.81 -10.06 8.66
N GLN A 46 -4.07 -8.75 8.70
CA GLN A 46 -5.44 -8.24 8.88
C GLN A 46 -6.32 -8.60 7.68
N ALA A 47 -5.85 -8.38 6.45
CA ALA A 47 -6.56 -8.70 5.22
C ALA A 47 -6.94 -10.19 5.19
N THR A 48 -5.97 -11.08 5.43
CA THR A 48 -6.21 -12.53 5.49
C THR A 48 -7.25 -12.91 6.54
N ARG A 49 -7.17 -12.32 7.75
CA ARG A 49 -8.14 -12.58 8.83
C ARG A 49 -9.56 -12.15 8.44
N TRP A 50 -9.71 -10.99 7.82
CA TRP A 50 -11.01 -10.49 7.40
C TRP A 50 -11.57 -11.28 6.23
N GLN A 51 -10.73 -11.66 5.26
CA GLN A 51 -11.09 -12.54 4.15
C GLN A 51 -11.63 -13.88 4.67
N ALA A 52 -10.93 -14.51 5.64
CA ALA A 52 -11.35 -15.78 6.22
C ALA A 52 -12.69 -15.67 6.97
N LYS A 53 -12.90 -14.60 7.75
CA LYS A 53 -14.18 -14.34 8.42
C LYS A 53 -15.32 -14.16 7.42
N PHE A 54 -15.09 -13.39 6.35
CA PHE A 54 -16.06 -13.16 5.30
C PHE A 54 -16.44 -14.47 4.60
N SER A 55 -15.45 -15.25 4.16
CA SER A 55 -15.68 -16.53 3.46
C SER A 55 -16.50 -17.51 4.31
N ARG A 56 -16.20 -17.62 5.61
CA ARG A 56 -16.99 -18.48 6.53
C ARG A 56 -18.44 -18.02 6.63
N ARG A 57 -18.68 -16.72 6.85
CA ARG A 57 -20.03 -16.16 6.97
C ARG A 57 -20.83 -16.32 5.68
N LYS A 58 -20.20 -16.05 4.53
CA LYS A 58 -20.79 -16.26 3.21
C LYS A 58 -21.20 -17.72 3.01
N HIS A 59 -20.33 -18.66 3.37
CA HIS A 59 -20.63 -20.09 3.26
C HIS A 59 -21.79 -20.50 4.15
N GLN A 60 -21.80 -20.10 5.43
CA GLN A 60 -22.88 -20.40 6.37
C GLN A 60 -24.23 -19.88 5.85
N ALA A 61 -24.31 -18.61 5.43
CA ALA A 61 -25.53 -18.05 4.85
C ALA A 61 -25.98 -18.80 3.58
N THR A 62 -25.04 -19.27 2.76
CA THR A 62 -25.36 -20.07 1.56
C THR A 62 -25.91 -21.45 1.92
N VAL A 63 -25.41 -22.08 3.00
CA VAL A 63 -25.89 -23.37 3.49
C VAL A 63 -27.24 -23.24 4.19
N GLU A 64 -27.46 -22.19 4.98
CA GLU A 64 -28.72 -21.93 5.69
C GLU A 64 -29.90 -21.63 4.74
N MET A 65 -29.63 -21.12 3.54
CA MET A 65 -30.66 -20.88 2.51
C MET A 65 -30.99 -22.12 1.67
N ARG A 66 -30.27 -23.23 1.83
CA ARG A 66 -30.53 -24.51 1.16
C ARG A 66 -31.34 -25.43 2.04
#